data_AF-A0A967WY81-F1
#
_entry.id   AF-A0A967WY81-F1
#
_cell.length_a   1.000
_cell.length_b   1.000
_cell.length_c   1.000
_cell.angle_alpha   90.00
_cell.angle_beta   90.00
_cell.angle_gamma   90.00
#
_symmetry.space_group_name_H-M   'P 1'
#
loop_
_entity.id
_entity.type
_entity.pdbx_description
1 polymer ?
#
loop_
_entity_poly.entity_id
_entity_poly.type
_entity_poly.pdbx_seq_one_letter_code
_entity_poly.pdbx_strand_id
1 'polypeptide(L)'
;RLAWVKAMTTPGAEAPESTPFTAEELPEVLGSLLAMSHINRVSHVIMDGSPVAAPFSLKGLKAAALRMFGSELKVTTERRLEPGRALTLLPPAPLPEDMQWARANPRIAAALSRWSAVVEQEAHRVTSPAVRELVHHSLQQWQGELMPLSRSWVEQEIEGLSETDRPVARLALVVAKASYQVDESLVEDVLGEEHNETRLIRVLAWAAFSAARRVAERIAEQTRRSLATQSTEYRESA
;
A
#
# COMPACT_ATOMS: atom_id res chain seq x y z
N ARG A 1 -18.94 -9.75 7.21
CA ARG A 1 -17.84 -9.42 6.27
C ARG A 1 -17.46 -7.93 6.31
N LEU A 2 -18.34 -6.97 5.95
CA LEU A 2 -17.99 -5.53 5.97
C LEU A 2 -17.58 -4.99 7.36
N ALA A 3 -18.33 -5.35 8.42
CA ALA A 3 -17.99 -4.95 9.79
C ALA A 3 -16.60 -5.44 10.22
N TRP A 4 -16.26 -6.67 9.85
CA TRP A 4 -14.93 -7.24 10.08
C TRP A 4 -13.84 -6.43 9.37
N VAL A 5 -14.03 -6.13 8.07
CA VAL A 5 -13.06 -5.33 7.30
C VAL A 5 -12.85 -3.97 7.96
N LYS A 6 -13.94 -3.27 8.31
CA LYS A 6 -13.86 -1.98 9.00
C LYS A 6 -13.08 -2.07 10.31
N ALA A 7 -13.35 -3.06 11.14
CA ALA A 7 -12.65 -3.23 12.42
C ALA A 7 -11.14 -3.48 12.18
N MET A 8 -10.78 -4.40 11.30
CA MET A 8 -9.38 -4.76 11.05
C MET A 8 -8.55 -3.63 10.41
N THR A 9 -9.18 -2.80 9.58
CA THR A 9 -8.52 -1.66 8.92
C THR A 9 -8.57 -0.37 9.74
N THR A 10 -9.33 -0.32 10.84
CA THR A 10 -9.40 0.86 11.70
C THR A 10 -8.38 0.74 12.84
N PRO A 11 -7.40 1.64 12.92
CA PRO A 11 -6.42 1.63 14.01
C PRO A 11 -7.11 1.75 15.37
N GLY A 12 -6.70 0.92 16.33
CA GLY A 12 -7.25 0.91 17.69
C GLY A 12 -8.66 0.32 17.84
N ALA A 13 -9.31 -0.10 16.76
CA ALA A 13 -10.56 -0.85 16.87
C ALA A 13 -10.30 -2.25 17.43
N GLU A 14 -11.24 -2.73 18.23
CA GLU A 14 -11.20 -4.10 18.75
C GLU A 14 -11.27 -5.09 17.60
N ALA A 15 -10.30 -6.01 17.55
CA ALA A 15 -10.27 -7.05 16.54
C ALA A 15 -11.45 -8.01 16.78
N PRO A 16 -12.26 -8.34 15.76
CA PRO A 16 -13.34 -9.28 15.93
C PRO A 16 -12.83 -10.65 16.41
N GLU A 17 -13.58 -11.28 17.30
CA GLU A 17 -13.26 -12.61 17.83
C GLU A 17 -13.13 -13.67 16.73
N SER A 18 -13.86 -13.50 15.62
CA SER A 18 -13.84 -14.41 14.47
C SER A 18 -13.77 -13.71 13.12
N THR A 19 -13.10 -14.39 12.18
CA THR A 19 -13.11 -13.99 10.76
C THR A 19 -14.30 -14.62 10.04
N PRO A 20 -15.07 -13.83 9.25
CA PRO A 20 -16.19 -14.34 8.46
C PRO A 20 -15.74 -14.92 7.09
N PHE A 21 -14.45 -15.23 6.95
CA PHE A 21 -13.82 -15.70 5.72
C PHE A 21 -13.15 -17.05 5.97
N THR A 22 -13.21 -17.94 4.99
CA THR A 22 -12.45 -19.20 5.04
C THR A 22 -10.96 -18.94 4.84
N ALA A 23 -10.13 -19.95 5.14
CA ALA A 23 -8.69 -19.89 4.85
C ALA A 23 -8.39 -19.70 3.33
N GLU A 24 -9.29 -20.15 2.46
CA GLU A 24 -9.18 -20.00 1.00
C GLU A 24 -9.59 -18.60 0.52
N GLU A 25 -10.58 -17.97 1.18
CA GLU A 25 -11.04 -16.62 0.87
C GLU A 25 -10.10 -15.53 1.41
N LEU A 26 -9.38 -15.79 2.52
CA LEU A 26 -8.57 -14.78 3.20
C LEU A 26 -7.48 -14.15 2.32
N PRO A 27 -6.72 -14.89 1.49
CA PRO A 27 -5.78 -14.31 0.54
C PRO A 27 -6.41 -13.29 -0.42
N GLU A 28 -7.64 -13.53 -0.88
CA GLU A 28 -8.35 -12.61 -1.79
C GLU A 28 -8.72 -11.31 -1.10
N VAL A 29 -9.18 -11.40 0.16
CA VAL A 29 -9.51 -10.22 0.98
C VAL A 29 -8.27 -9.39 1.27
N LEU A 30 -7.21 -10.03 1.76
CA LEU A 30 -5.96 -9.35 2.09
C LEU A 30 -5.25 -8.78 0.84
N GLY A 31 -5.25 -9.54 -0.26
CA GLY A 31 -4.73 -9.08 -1.55
C GLY A 31 -5.47 -7.84 -2.07
N SER A 32 -6.81 -7.80 -1.91
CA SER A 32 -7.62 -6.64 -2.29
C SER A 32 -7.32 -5.43 -1.42
N LEU A 33 -7.21 -5.62 -0.10
CA LEU A 33 -6.86 -4.55 0.83
C LEU A 33 -5.47 -3.99 0.53
N LEU A 34 -4.49 -4.86 0.29
CA LEU A 34 -3.13 -4.48 -0.08
C LEU A 34 -3.12 -3.69 -1.39
N ALA A 35 -3.75 -4.20 -2.45
CA ALA A 35 -3.77 -3.55 -3.75
C ALA A 35 -4.45 -2.17 -3.69
N MET A 36 -5.58 -2.07 -3.01
CA MET A 36 -6.30 -0.80 -2.84
C MET A 36 -5.49 0.20 -1.99
N SER A 37 -4.86 -0.28 -0.92
CA SER A 37 -3.97 0.50 -0.04
C SER A 37 -2.77 1.06 -0.81
N HIS A 38 -2.16 0.25 -1.68
CA HIS A 38 -1.06 0.66 -2.54
C HIS A 38 -1.51 1.70 -3.58
N ILE A 39 -2.57 1.41 -4.34
CA ILE A 39 -3.10 2.30 -5.39
C ILE A 39 -3.52 3.64 -4.80
N ASN A 40 -4.28 3.65 -3.70
CA ASN A 40 -4.76 4.91 -3.11
C ASN A 40 -3.61 5.83 -2.68
N ARG A 41 -2.50 5.29 -2.17
CA ARG A 41 -1.32 6.09 -1.81
C ARG A 41 -0.65 6.69 -3.03
N VAL A 42 -0.49 5.92 -4.10
CA VAL A 42 0.05 6.41 -5.36
C VAL A 42 -0.86 7.47 -5.96
N SER A 43 -2.18 7.24 -5.93
CA SER A 43 -3.18 8.18 -6.44
C SER A 43 -3.18 9.51 -5.70
N HIS A 44 -2.99 9.57 -4.38
CA HIS A 44 -2.90 10.85 -3.66
C HIS A 44 -1.74 11.73 -4.11
N VAL A 45 -0.67 11.14 -4.65
CA VAL A 45 0.51 11.87 -5.13
C VAL A 45 0.38 12.25 -6.60
N ILE A 46 -0.05 11.32 -7.45
CA ILE A 46 -0.08 11.52 -8.90
C ILE A 46 -1.35 12.24 -9.35
N MET A 47 -2.48 11.96 -8.71
CA MET A 47 -3.74 12.59 -9.05
C MET A 47 -3.87 13.82 -8.16
N ASP A 48 -3.53 14.99 -8.72
CA ASP A 48 -3.79 16.30 -8.13
C ASP A 48 -5.05 16.26 -7.26
N GLY A 49 -4.86 16.52 -5.96
CA GLY A 49 -5.71 16.07 -4.86
C GLY A 49 -7.18 15.94 -5.19
N SER A 50 -7.60 14.74 -5.63
CA SER A 50 -8.99 14.39 -5.95
C SER A 50 -9.65 15.25 -7.08
N PRO A 51 -10.48 14.66 -7.95
CA PRO A 51 -11.24 15.39 -8.99
C PRO A 51 -12.35 16.33 -8.46
N VAL A 52 -12.19 16.89 -7.26
CA VAL A 52 -13.18 17.73 -6.57
C VAL A 52 -12.59 19.06 -6.08
N ALA A 53 -11.31 19.35 -6.30
CA ALA A 53 -10.80 20.73 -6.27
C ALA A 53 -11.07 21.47 -7.60
N ALA A 54 -12.16 21.15 -8.30
CA ALA A 54 -12.68 22.05 -9.33
C ALA A 54 -13.48 23.14 -8.61
N PRO A 55 -13.24 24.45 -8.87
CA PRO A 55 -14.16 25.48 -8.42
C PRO A 55 -15.58 25.08 -8.83
N PHE A 56 -16.53 25.24 -7.90
CA PHE A 56 -17.89 24.68 -7.89
C PHE A 56 -18.79 24.99 -9.12
N SER A 57 -18.25 25.51 -10.22
CA SER A 57 -18.96 26.08 -11.37
C SER A 57 -18.85 25.31 -12.70
N LEU A 58 -18.21 24.12 -12.78
CA LEU A 58 -18.05 23.39 -14.06
C LEU A 58 -18.62 21.95 -14.07
N LYS A 59 -19.88 21.77 -13.63
CA LYS A 59 -20.58 20.46 -13.62
C LYS A 59 -20.57 19.75 -14.99
N GLY A 60 -20.66 20.51 -16.10
CA GLY A 60 -20.65 19.96 -17.46
C GLY A 60 -19.29 19.39 -17.89
N LEU A 61 -18.20 20.08 -17.53
CA LEU A 61 -16.83 19.64 -17.83
C LEU A 61 -16.47 18.38 -17.03
N LYS A 62 -16.88 18.32 -15.76
CA LYS A 62 -16.71 17.14 -14.91
C LYS A 62 -17.44 15.91 -15.46
N ALA A 63 -18.67 16.09 -15.96
CA ALA A 63 -19.46 15.01 -16.56
C ALA A 63 -18.91 14.53 -17.92
N ALA A 64 -18.22 15.39 -18.67
CA ALA A 64 -17.52 15.02 -19.89
C ALA A 64 -16.22 14.27 -19.58
N ALA A 65 -15.42 14.75 -18.61
CA ALA A 65 -14.23 14.07 -18.13
C ALA A 65 -14.55 12.67 -17.58
N LEU A 66 -15.57 12.53 -16.71
CA LEU A 66 -16.01 11.23 -16.21
C LEU A 66 -16.47 10.28 -17.34
N ARG A 67 -17.10 10.81 -18.40
CA ARG A 67 -17.52 10.01 -19.56
C ARG A 67 -16.34 9.52 -20.39
N MET A 68 -15.32 10.36 -20.58
CA MET A 68 -14.08 10.01 -21.28
C MET A 68 -13.28 8.96 -20.48
N PHE A 69 -13.09 9.17 -19.17
CA PHE A 69 -12.53 8.16 -18.27
C PHE A 69 -13.37 6.87 -18.28
N GLY A 70 -14.70 6.99 -18.29
CA GLY A 70 -15.61 5.86 -18.38
C GLY A 70 -15.50 5.07 -19.69
N SER A 71 -15.25 5.73 -20.82
CA SER A 71 -15.04 5.06 -22.11
C SER A 71 -13.69 4.36 -22.19
N GLU A 72 -12.64 4.93 -21.60
CA GLU A 72 -11.32 4.27 -21.47
C GLU A 72 -11.45 3.00 -20.62
N LEU A 73 -12.17 3.10 -19.49
CA LEU A 73 -12.47 1.97 -18.61
C LEU A 73 -13.37 0.92 -19.29
N LYS A 74 -14.26 1.32 -20.20
CA LYS A 74 -15.14 0.41 -20.95
C LYS A 74 -14.32 -0.55 -21.81
N VAL A 75 -13.25 -0.08 -22.46
CA VAL A 75 -12.34 -0.93 -23.25
C VAL A 75 -11.61 -1.96 -22.38
N THR A 76 -11.31 -1.60 -21.12
CA THR A 76 -10.74 -2.52 -20.13
C THR A 76 -11.77 -3.50 -19.56
N THR A 77 -13.05 -3.12 -19.54
CA THR A 77 -14.17 -3.91 -18.97
C THR A 77 -14.72 -4.95 -19.96
N GLU A 78 -14.61 -4.70 -21.27
CA GLU A 78 -15.07 -5.63 -22.32
C GLU A 78 -14.17 -6.86 -22.50
N ARG A 79 -12.96 -6.85 -21.93
CA ARG A 79 -12.06 -8.01 -21.95
C ARG A 79 -12.40 -8.95 -20.80
N ARG A 80 -12.60 -10.25 -21.13
CA ARG A 80 -12.75 -11.31 -20.12
C ARG A 80 -11.56 -11.26 -19.14
N LEU A 81 -11.87 -11.12 -17.85
CA LEU A 81 -10.88 -11.20 -16.79
C LEU A 81 -10.50 -12.68 -16.60
N GLU A 82 -9.29 -13.03 -17.01
CA GLU A 82 -8.72 -14.37 -16.81
C GLU A 82 -7.80 -14.35 -15.59
N PRO A 83 -8.08 -15.16 -14.56
CA PRO A 83 -7.22 -15.24 -13.39
C PRO A 83 -5.78 -15.59 -13.77
N GLY A 84 -4.82 -14.79 -13.32
CA GLY A 84 -3.40 -15.03 -13.59
C GLY A 84 -2.89 -14.50 -14.93
N ARG A 85 -3.72 -13.84 -15.74
CA ARG A 85 -3.29 -13.23 -17.02
C ARG A 85 -2.09 -12.28 -16.89
N ALA A 86 -1.98 -11.57 -15.77
CA ALA A 86 -0.89 -10.64 -15.52
C ALA A 86 0.42 -11.31 -15.06
N LEU A 87 0.43 -12.62 -14.77
CA LEU A 87 1.59 -13.28 -14.17
C LEU A 87 2.81 -13.32 -15.10
N THR A 88 2.61 -13.26 -16.41
CA THR A 88 3.70 -13.24 -17.40
C THR A 88 4.35 -11.86 -17.56
N LEU A 89 3.78 -10.81 -16.95
CA LEU A 89 4.33 -9.44 -17.06
C LEU A 89 5.62 -9.28 -16.26
N LEU A 90 5.80 -10.04 -15.18
CA LEU A 90 6.94 -9.95 -14.28
C LEU A 90 7.61 -11.33 -14.12
N PRO A 91 8.93 -11.41 -13.91
CA PRO A 91 9.64 -12.68 -13.75
C PRO A 91 9.20 -13.41 -12.46
N PRO A 92 9.21 -14.76 -12.42
CA PRO A 92 8.92 -15.52 -11.21
C PRO A 92 9.85 -15.16 -10.06
N ALA A 93 9.32 -15.13 -8.84
CA ALA A 93 10.08 -14.81 -7.62
C ALA A 93 9.53 -15.57 -6.40
N PRO A 94 10.36 -15.81 -5.36
CA PRO A 94 9.91 -16.44 -4.12
C PRO A 94 8.97 -15.52 -3.33
N LEU A 95 8.01 -16.11 -2.62
CA LEU A 95 7.07 -15.37 -1.76
C LEU A 95 7.78 -14.89 -0.48
N PRO A 96 7.77 -13.58 -0.17
CA PRO A 96 8.33 -13.04 1.07
C PRO A 96 7.67 -13.61 2.33
N GLU A 97 8.40 -13.58 3.45
CA GLU A 97 7.95 -14.13 4.75
C GLU A 97 6.71 -13.39 5.29
N ASP A 98 6.69 -12.07 5.21
CA ASP A 98 5.57 -11.19 5.58
C ASP A 98 4.31 -11.39 4.72
N MET A 99 4.42 -12.19 3.64
CA MET A 99 3.34 -12.49 2.71
C MET A 99 2.91 -13.96 2.69
N GLN A 100 3.41 -14.79 3.61
CA GLN A 100 3.04 -16.21 3.65
C GLN A 100 1.53 -16.46 3.83
N TRP A 101 0.79 -15.45 4.31
CA TRP A 101 -0.67 -15.46 4.35
C TRP A 101 -1.30 -15.68 2.96
N ALA A 102 -0.61 -15.34 1.86
CA ALA A 102 -1.10 -15.52 0.50
C ALA A 102 -0.95 -16.95 -0.03
N ARG A 103 -0.15 -17.81 0.64
CA ARG A 103 0.28 -19.12 0.12
C ARG A 103 -0.86 -20.05 -0.26
N ALA A 104 -1.99 -19.98 0.45
CA ALA A 104 -3.17 -20.82 0.17
C ALA A 104 -3.80 -20.52 -1.21
N ASN A 105 -3.56 -19.33 -1.77
CA ASN A 105 -4.01 -18.97 -3.12
C ASN A 105 -2.78 -18.77 -4.05
N PRO A 106 -2.43 -19.77 -4.88
CA PRO A 106 -1.20 -19.73 -5.68
C PRO A 106 -1.15 -18.57 -6.68
N ARG A 107 -2.32 -18.06 -7.12
CA ARG A 107 -2.39 -16.92 -8.06
C ARG A 107 -2.03 -15.61 -7.38
N ILE A 108 -2.51 -15.40 -6.16
CA ILE A 108 -2.19 -14.22 -5.35
C ILE A 108 -0.75 -14.28 -4.87
N ALA A 109 -0.30 -15.44 -4.38
CA ALA A 109 1.09 -15.65 -4.01
C ALA A 109 2.04 -15.34 -5.17
N ALA A 110 1.73 -15.84 -6.38
CA ALA A 110 2.54 -15.57 -7.57
C ALA A 110 2.49 -14.11 -8.02
N ALA A 111 1.37 -13.40 -7.87
CA ALA A 111 1.30 -11.98 -8.21
C ALA A 111 2.13 -11.14 -7.23
N LEU A 112 1.95 -11.36 -5.93
CA LEU A 112 2.62 -10.60 -4.88
C LEU A 112 4.13 -10.87 -4.84
N SER A 113 4.56 -12.12 -5.04
CA SER A 113 6.00 -12.45 -5.04
C SER A 113 6.75 -11.74 -6.16
N ARG A 114 6.18 -11.76 -7.38
CA ARG A 114 6.77 -11.13 -8.56
C ARG A 114 6.81 -9.61 -8.45
N TRP A 115 5.70 -9.02 -8.00
CA TRP A 115 5.64 -7.58 -7.78
C TRP A 115 6.61 -7.12 -6.68
N SER A 116 6.63 -7.83 -5.55
CA SER A 116 7.56 -7.52 -4.45
C SER A 116 9.01 -7.57 -4.90
N ALA A 117 9.43 -8.62 -5.62
CA ALA A 117 10.81 -8.74 -6.08
C ALA A 117 11.23 -7.57 -6.99
N VAL A 118 10.36 -7.16 -7.91
CA VAL A 118 10.66 -6.06 -8.84
C VAL A 118 10.69 -4.72 -8.13
N VAL A 119 9.72 -4.45 -7.24
CA VAL A 119 9.67 -3.20 -6.47
C VAL A 119 10.90 -3.06 -5.57
N GLU A 120 11.28 -4.11 -4.83
CA GLU A 120 12.48 -4.08 -3.99
C GLU A 120 13.76 -3.90 -4.82
N GLN A 121 13.89 -4.64 -5.94
CA GLN A 121 15.04 -4.50 -6.83
C GLN A 121 15.19 -3.08 -7.38
N GLU A 122 14.09 -2.48 -7.83
CA GLU A 122 14.12 -1.12 -8.38
C GLU A 122 14.31 -0.07 -7.28
N ALA A 123 13.79 -0.29 -6.08
CA ALA A 123 14.04 0.57 -4.92
C ALA A 123 15.53 0.62 -4.54
N HIS A 124 16.23 -0.51 -4.60
CA HIS A 124 17.67 -0.58 -4.29
C HIS A 124 18.53 0.31 -5.19
N ARG A 125 18.04 0.67 -6.39
CA ARG A 125 18.75 1.57 -7.31
C ARG A 125 18.67 3.04 -6.91
N VAL A 126 17.71 3.40 -6.05
CA VAL A 126 17.37 4.80 -5.74
C VAL A 126 17.31 5.11 -4.25
N THR A 127 17.43 4.10 -3.39
CA THR A 127 17.42 4.21 -1.93
C THR A 127 18.67 3.60 -1.33
N SER A 128 19.33 4.32 -0.43
CA SER A 128 20.44 3.77 0.34
C SER A 128 19.93 2.70 1.35
N PRO A 129 20.81 1.82 1.85
CA PRO A 129 20.44 0.90 2.93
C PRO A 129 19.89 1.61 4.18
N ALA A 130 20.42 2.79 4.52
CA ALA A 130 19.98 3.57 5.67
C ALA A 130 18.54 4.05 5.53
N VAL A 131 18.15 4.55 4.35
CA VAL A 131 16.76 4.94 4.06
C VAL A 131 15.82 3.74 4.17
N ARG A 132 16.20 2.59 3.59
CA ARG A 132 15.37 1.39 3.63
C ARG A 132 15.16 0.88 5.05
N GLU A 133 16.23 0.77 5.84
CA GLU A 133 16.15 0.34 7.24
C GLU A 133 15.25 1.27 8.06
N LEU A 134 15.42 2.58 7.91
CA LEU A 134 14.64 3.58 8.62
C LEU A 134 13.14 3.48 8.31
N VAL A 135 12.77 3.38 7.03
CA VAL A 135 11.37 3.26 6.61
C VAL A 135 10.77 1.94 7.11
N HIS A 136 11.52 0.83 7.05
CA HIS A 136 11.06 -0.45 7.58
C HIS A 136 10.82 -0.38 9.09
N HIS A 137 11.77 0.15 9.84
CA HIS A 137 11.65 0.33 11.28
C HIS A 137 10.44 1.21 11.65
N SER A 138 10.27 2.36 10.98
CA SER A 138 9.13 3.25 11.18
C SER A 138 7.79 2.55 10.92
N LEU A 139 7.70 1.78 9.82
CA LEU A 139 6.50 1.04 9.48
C LEU A 139 6.20 -0.12 10.45
N GLN A 140 7.22 -0.76 11.02
CA GLN A 140 7.00 -1.79 12.03
C GLN A 140 6.34 -1.23 13.30
N GLN A 141 6.72 -0.01 13.69
CA GLN A 141 6.13 0.69 14.84
C GLN A 141 4.74 1.27 14.55
N TRP A 142 4.45 1.61 13.30
CA TRP A 142 3.18 2.17 12.86
C TRP A 142 2.05 1.11 12.82
N GLN A 143 0.90 1.44 13.42
CA GLN A 143 -0.28 0.55 13.48
C GLN A 143 -1.35 0.90 12.45
N GLY A 144 -1.12 1.91 11.62
CA GLY A 144 -2.08 2.41 10.65
C GLY A 144 -2.76 3.70 11.07
N GLU A 145 -2.45 4.22 12.26
CA GLU A 145 -3.01 5.46 12.82
C GLU A 145 -2.78 6.66 11.88
N LEU A 146 -3.70 7.63 11.95
CA LEU A 146 -3.57 8.88 11.22
C LEU A 146 -2.38 9.67 11.75
N MET A 147 -1.57 10.20 10.84
CA MET A 147 -0.43 11.03 11.22
C MET A 147 -0.88 12.44 11.63
N PRO A 148 -0.11 13.12 12.52
CA PRO A 148 -0.37 14.52 12.87
C PRO A 148 -0.48 15.42 11.63
N LEU A 149 -1.26 16.51 11.73
CA LEU A 149 -1.46 17.45 10.62
C LEU A 149 -0.17 18.15 10.17
N SER A 150 0.74 18.42 11.11
CA SER A 150 2.09 18.92 10.81
C SER A 150 2.97 17.79 10.26
N ARG A 151 3.89 18.09 9.34
CA ARG A 151 4.92 17.16 8.86
C ARG A 151 6.14 17.04 9.78
N SER A 152 6.16 17.72 10.92
CA SER A 152 7.30 17.70 11.86
C SER A 152 7.64 16.33 12.42
N TRP A 153 6.70 15.37 12.41
CA TRP A 153 6.98 13.98 12.79
C TRP A 153 7.99 13.32 11.85
N VAL A 154 8.02 13.69 10.57
CA VAL A 154 8.99 13.14 9.62
C VAL A 154 10.39 13.64 9.92
N GLU A 155 10.54 14.94 10.17
CA GLU A 155 11.87 15.54 10.40
C GLU A 155 12.58 14.91 11.61
N GLN A 156 11.81 14.55 12.64
CA GLN A 156 12.32 13.82 13.81
C GLN A 156 12.77 12.40 13.43
N GLU A 157 12.01 11.69 12.58
CA GLU A 157 12.39 10.35 12.16
C GLU A 157 13.67 10.34 11.32
N ILE A 158 13.88 11.34 10.45
CA ILE A 158 15.00 11.37 9.49
C ILE A 158 16.25 12.14 9.97
N GLU A 159 16.24 12.66 11.20
CA GLU A 159 17.31 13.52 11.73
C GLU A 159 18.71 12.87 11.61
N GLY A 160 18.79 11.56 11.87
CA GLY A 160 20.02 10.77 11.80
C GLY A 160 20.52 10.42 10.39
N LEU A 161 19.78 10.77 9.33
CA LEU A 161 20.18 10.52 7.95
C LEU A 161 21.09 11.61 7.39
N SER A 162 21.89 11.23 6.40
CA SER A 162 22.69 12.16 5.61
C SER A 162 21.81 13.16 4.84
N GLU A 163 22.32 14.35 4.55
CA GLU A 163 21.59 15.36 3.76
C GLU A 163 21.14 14.81 2.39
N THR A 164 21.90 13.90 1.79
CA THR A 164 21.56 13.27 0.51
C THR A 164 20.44 12.24 0.60
N ASP A 165 20.26 11.60 1.77
CA ASP A 165 19.23 10.59 1.99
C ASP A 165 17.90 11.18 2.46
N ARG A 166 17.95 12.33 3.15
CA ARG A 166 16.79 12.98 3.76
C ARG A 166 15.63 13.23 2.80
N PRO A 167 15.81 13.79 1.59
CA PRO A 167 14.72 13.97 0.62
C PRO A 167 13.94 12.68 0.32
N VAL A 168 14.67 11.59 0.08
CA VAL A 168 14.08 10.29 -0.29
C VAL A 168 13.37 9.66 0.90
N ALA A 169 13.99 9.69 2.09
CA ALA A 169 13.37 9.17 3.31
C ALA A 169 12.11 9.96 3.69
N ARG A 170 12.16 11.30 3.57
CA ARG A 170 11.03 12.19 3.83
C ARG A 170 9.85 11.84 2.95
N LEU A 171 10.06 11.83 1.62
CA LEU A 171 9.00 11.46 0.68
C LEU A 171 8.47 10.04 0.97
N ALA A 172 9.35 9.07 1.18
CA ALA A 172 8.95 7.69 1.43
C ALA A 172 8.06 7.55 2.68
N LEU A 173 8.43 8.17 3.80
CA LEU A 173 7.62 8.13 5.03
C LEU A 173 6.27 8.82 4.86
N VAL A 174 6.23 9.99 4.21
CA VAL A 174 4.98 10.71 3.95
C VAL A 174 4.08 9.89 3.04
N VAL A 175 4.58 9.36 1.92
CA VAL A 175 3.80 8.46 1.03
C VAL A 175 3.25 7.27 1.82
N ALA A 176 4.08 6.64 2.65
CA ALA A 176 3.75 5.42 3.35
C ALA A 176 2.66 5.63 4.42
N LYS A 177 2.77 6.67 5.24
CA LYS A 177 1.94 6.89 6.44
C LYS A 177 0.87 7.98 6.25
N ALA A 178 1.11 8.95 5.37
CA ALA A 178 0.27 10.14 5.19
C ALA A 178 0.28 10.67 3.75
N SER A 179 0.07 9.81 2.74
CA SER A 179 0.17 10.17 1.31
C SER A 179 -0.64 11.42 0.89
N TYR A 180 -1.70 11.76 1.62
CA TYR A 180 -2.50 12.98 1.43
C TYR A 180 -1.80 14.28 1.86
N GLN A 181 -0.65 14.20 2.53
CA GLN A 181 0.23 15.32 2.92
C GLN A 181 1.40 15.51 1.95
N VAL A 182 1.47 14.73 0.87
CA VAL A 182 2.47 14.96 -0.17
C VAL A 182 2.11 16.25 -0.92
N ASP A 183 3.09 17.13 -1.07
CA ASP A 183 2.97 18.38 -1.82
C ASP A 183 4.13 18.50 -2.83
N GLU A 184 4.08 19.56 -3.63
CA GLU A 184 5.05 19.82 -4.70
C GLU A 184 6.49 19.89 -4.17
N SER A 185 6.71 20.49 -2.99
CA SER A 185 8.04 20.61 -2.40
C SER A 185 8.72 19.26 -2.14
N LEU A 186 7.96 18.25 -1.68
CA LEU A 186 8.50 16.90 -1.46
C LEU A 186 8.85 16.19 -2.76
N VAL A 187 8.11 16.50 -3.82
CA VAL A 187 8.32 15.92 -5.15
C VAL A 187 9.55 16.55 -5.79
N GLU A 188 9.64 17.89 -5.77
CA GLU A 188 10.78 18.65 -6.27
C GLU A 188 12.10 18.25 -5.60
N ASP A 189 12.10 18.06 -4.28
CA ASP A 189 13.25 17.59 -3.49
C ASP A 189 13.82 16.25 -4.00
N VAL A 190 12.96 15.34 -4.48
CA VAL A 190 13.37 14.02 -4.97
C VAL A 190 13.70 14.04 -6.47
N LEU A 191 12.98 14.84 -7.24
CA LEU A 191 13.26 15.10 -8.66
C LEU A 191 14.66 15.71 -8.83
N GLY A 192 15.02 16.65 -7.95
CA GLY A 192 16.28 17.38 -8.00
C GLY A 192 16.43 18.20 -9.29
N GLU A 193 17.62 18.78 -9.49
CA GLU A 193 17.91 19.64 -10.65
C GLU A 193 17.71 18.90 -11.99
N GLU A 194 18.02 17.60 -12.03
CA GLU A 194 17.90 16.76 -13.22
C GLU A 194 16.46 16.34 -13.55
N HIS A 195 15.48 16.67 -12.71
CA HIS A 195 14.07 16.29 -12.89
C HIS A 195 13.89 14.77 -13.11
N ASN A 196 14.49 13.96 -12.23
CA ASN A 196 14.53 12.51 -12.40
C ASN A 196 13.20 11.83 -12.03
N GLU A 197 12.23 11.83 -12.94
CA GLU A 197 10.91 11.21 -12.74
C GLU A 197 10.99 9.70 -12.49
N THR A 198 11.97 9.01 -13.10
CA THR A 198 12.14 7.57 -12.89
C THR A 198 12.51 7.28 -11.43
N ARG A 199 13.35 8.12 -10.83
CA ARG A 199 13.68 8.04 -9.39
C ARG A 199 12.44 8.23 -8.53
N LEU A 200 11.64 9.26 -8.83
CA LEU A 200 10.39 9.54 -8.13
C LEU A 200 9.43 8.35 -8.17
N ILE A 201 9.17 7.79 -9.36
CA ILE A 201 8.25 6.66 -9.55
C ILE A 201 8.71 5.43 -8.75
N ARG A 202 10.02 5.14 -8.75
CA ARG A 202 10.58 4.03 -7.98
C ARG A 202 10.40 4.21 -6.47
N VAL A 203 10.67 5.41 -5.95
CA VAL A 203 10.47 5.74 -4.53
C VAL A 203 8.99 5.65 -4.16
N LEU A 204 8.11 6.20 -4.99
CA LEU A 204 6.66 6.17 -4.78
C LEU A 204 6.11 4.75 -4.76
N ALA A 205 6.47 3.94 -5.76
CA ALA A 205 6.04 2.54 -5.85
C ALA A 205 6.50 1.73 -4.64
N TRP A 206 7.77 1.90 -4.24
CA TRP A 206 8.34 1.23 -3.07
C TRP A 206 7.66 1.66 -1.78
N ALA A 207 7.60 2.96 -1.48
CA ALA A 207 7.05 3.46 -0.23
C ALA A 207 5.56 3.10 -0.06
N ALA A 208 4.76 3.28 -1.13
CA ALA A 208 3.34 2.93 -1.11
C ALA A 208 3.14 1.42 -0.94
N PHE A 209 3.97 0.60 -1.59
CA PHE A 209 3.90 -0.85 -1.47
C PHE A 209 4.32 -1.31 -0.07
N SER A 210 5.44 -0.84 0.46
CA SER A 210 5.93 -1.17 1.81
C SER A 210 4.88 -0.90 2.90
N ALA A 211 4.16 0.22 2.82
CA ALA A 211 3.05 0.50 3.72
C ALA A 211 1.88 -0.49 3.55
N ALA A 212 1.53 -0.82 2.30
CA ALA A 212 0.46 -1.76 2.01
C ALA A 212 0.80 -3.20 2.47
N ARG A 213 2.06 -3.62 2.33
CA ARG A 213 2.58 -4.89 2.86
C ARG A 213 2.40 -4.95 4.37
N ARG A 214 2.86 -3.92 5.06
CA ARG A 214 2.78 -3.81 6.52
C ARG A 214 1.36 -3.90 7.04
N VAL A 215 0.42 -3.21 6.39
CA VAL A 215 -1.01 -3.27 6.76
C VAL A 215 -1.58 -4.67 6.55
N ALA A 216 -1.30 -5.31 5.41
CA ALA A 216 -1.78 -6.67 5.13
C ALA A 216 -1.19 -7.70 6.10
N GLU A 217 0.10 -7.60 6.39
CA GLU A 217 0.79 -8.43 7.38
C GLU A 217 0.16 -8.31 8.77
N ARG A 218 -0.09 -7.08 9.25
CA ARG A 218 -0.74 -6.84 10.55
C ARG A 218 -2.12 -7.49 10.62
N ILE A 219 -2.94 -7.30 9.58
CA ILE A 219 -4.29 -7.89 9.53
C ILE A 219 -4.21 -9.42 9.49
N ALA A 220 -3.28 -9.99 8.74
CA ALA A 220 -3.06 -11.43 8.69
C ALA A 220 -2.64 -12.01 10.05
N GLU A 221 -1.73 -11.33 10.75
CA GLU A 221 -1.27 -11.69 12.09
C GLU A 221 -2.43 -11.68 13.09
N GLN A 222 -3.19 -10.59 13.13
CA GLN A 222 -4.36 -10.47 14.00
C GLN A 222 -5.40 -11.56 13.71
N THR A 223 -5.67 -11.83 12.43
CA THR A 223 -6.61 -12.89 12.02
C THR A 223 -6.16 -14.26 12.49
N ARG A 224 -4.85 -14.56 12.39
CA ARG A 224 -4.29 -15.84 12.84
C ARG A 224 -4.40 -16.02 14.35
N ARG A 225 -4.19 -14.95 15.13
CA ARG A 225 -4.36 -14.97 16.59
C ARG A 225 -5.81 -15.27 16.98
N SER A 226 -6.78 -14.61 16.35
CA SER A 226 -8.21 -14.87 16.60
C SER A 226 -8.59 -16.34 16.31
N LEU A 227 -8.04 -16.94 15.25
CA LEU A 227 -8.28 -18.36 14.92
C LEU A 227 -7.65 -19.32 15.94
N ALA A 228 -6.49 -18.99 16.50
CA ALA A 228 -5.82 -19.82 17.50
C ALA A 228 -6.58 -19.84 18.83
N THR A 229 -7.12 -18.70 19.26
CA THR A 229 -7.93 -18.59 20.48
C THR A 229 -9.19 -19.47 20.39
N GLN A 230 -9.92 -19.41 19.28
CA GLN A 230 -11.13 -20.23 19.06
C GLN A 230 -10.85 -21.73 19.11
N SER A 231 -9.74 -22.18 18.53
CA SER A 231 -9.37 -23.60 18.55
C SER A 231 -9.04 -24.10 19.96
N THR A 232 -8.69 -23.20 20.88
CA THR A 232 -8.35 -23.53 22.27
C THR A 232 -9.64 -23.61 23.10
N GLU A 233 -10.53 -22.62 22.98
CA GLU A 233 -11.84 -22.62 23.66
C GLU A 233 -12.73 -23.81 23.25
N TYR A 234 -12.71 -24.20 21.97
CA TYR A 234 -13.45 -25.38 21.50
C TYR A 234 -12.92 -26.70 22.08
N ARG A 235 -11.61 -26.79 22.35
CA ARG A 235 -10.98 -27.98 22.95
C ARG A 235 -11.20 -28.09 24.46
N GLU A 236 -11.39 -26.97 25.15
CA GLU A 236 -11.68 -26.96 26.60
C GLU A 236 -13.16 -27.15 26.92
N SER A 237 -14.04 -26.96 25.92
CA SER A 237 -15.50 -27.13 26.05
C SER A 237 -16.02 -28.51 25.63
N ALA A 238 -15.14 -29.43 25.21
CA ALA A 238 -15.44 -30.77 24.71
C ALA A 238 -14.86 -31.85 25.63
#